data_AF-A0A952I4Z2-F1
#
_entry.id   AF-A0A952I4Z2-F1
#
_cell.length_a   1.000
_cell.length_b   1.000
_cell.length_c   1.000
_cell.angle_alpha   90.00
_cell.angle_beta   90.00
_cell.angle_gamma   90.00
#
_symmetry.space_group_name_H-M   'P 1'
#
loop_
_entity.id
_entity.type
_entity.pdbx_description
1 polymer ?
#
loop_
_entity_poly.entity_id
_entity_poly.type
_entity_poly.pdbx_seq_one_letter_code
_entity_poly.pdbx_strand_id
1 'polypeptide(L)'
;MGTVVTVCMFIGLVYALLLKFINPIHQFPPFVHAVVGGLVTAAGAWNVFWYASRHLMTFWGLAALVSGIALMLTGFYIIKRDASPTLIKTITPVVLLVLFVCMMLYGITIYRL
;
A
#
# COMPACT_ATOMS: atom_id res chain seq x y z
N MET A 1 -6.47 6.41 13.87
CA MET A 1 -5.25 6.28 13.04
C MET A 1 -5.33 5.10 12.06
N GLY A 2 -5.71 3.90 12.53
CA GLY A 2 -5.85 2.71 11.68
C GLY A 2 -6.76 2.93 10.46
N THR A 3 -7.93 3.54 10.63
CA THR A 3 -8.94 3.75 9.57
C THR A 3 -8.38 4.41 8.30
N VAL A 4 -7.68 5.54 8.42
CA VAL A 4 -7.12 6.28 7.27
C VAL A 4 -6.10 5.41 6.52
N VAL A 5 -5.24 4.72 7.27
CA VAL A 5 -4.24 3.81 6.67
C VAL A 5 -4.93 2.61 6.02
N THR A 6 -5.97 2.03 6.62
CA THR A 6 -6.74 0.94 6.04
C THR A 6 -7.43 1.36 4.74
N VAL A 7 -7.98 2.57 4.67
CA VAL A 7 -8.54 3.12 3.42
C VAL A 7 -7.43 3.30 2.38
N CYS A 8 -6.26 3.80 2.75
CA CYS A 8 -5.12 3.91 1.82
C CYS A 8 -4.61 2.54 1.35
N MET A 9 -4.63 1.52 2.23
CA MET A 9 -4.32 0.14 1.87
C MET A 9 -5.32 -0.39 0.86
N PHE A 10 -6.61 -0.18 1.08
CA PHE A 10 -7.66 -0.58 0.16
C PHE A 10 -7.51 0.10 -1.20
N ILE A 11 -7.32 1.43 -1.23
CA ILE A 11 -7.11 2.19 -2.47
C ILE A 11 -5.88 1.69 -3.22
N GLY A 12 -4.74 1.55 -2.54
CA GLY A 12 -3.49 1.07 -3.16
C GLY A 12 -3.62 -0.34 -3.70
N LEU A 13 -4.27 -1.24 -2.95
CA LEU A 13 -4.52 -2.62 -3.36
C LEU A 13 -5.43 -2.69 -4.59
N VAL A 14 -6.59 -2.07 -4.52
CA VAL A 14 -7.57 -2.06 -5.60
C VAL A 14 -6.95 -1.42 -6.84
N TYR A 15 -6.32 -0.25 -6.71
CA TYR A 15 -5.73 0.44 -7.84
C TYR A 15 -4.59 -0.34 -8.48
N ALA A 16 -3.72 -1.00 -7.70
CA ALA A 16 -2.64 -1.83 -8.24
C ALA A 16 -3.16 -3.12 -8.92
N LEU A 17 -4.21 -3.75 -8.38
CA LEU A 17 -4.87 -4.91 -9.00
C LEU A 17 -5.56 -4.50 -10.31
N LEU A 18 -6.29 -3.40 -10.27
CA LEU A 18 -6.92 -2.76 -11.41
C LEU A 18 -5.89 -2.45 -12.49
N LEU A 19 -4.74 -1.86 -12.14
CA LEU A 19 -3.64 -1.65 -13.07
C LEU A 19 -3.16 -2.98 -13.69
N LYS A 20 -3.00 -4.02 -12.87
CA LYS A 20 -2.45 -5.30 -13.32
C LYS A 20 -3.39 -6.06 -14.26
N PHE A 21 -4.69 -6.06 -13.98
CA PHE A 21 -5.67 -6.91 -14.67
C PHE A 21 -6.57 -6.16 -15.67
N ILE A 22 -6.75 -4.85 -15.53
CA ILE A 22 -7.72 -4.07 -16.32
C ILE A 22 -6.99 -3.13 -17.28
N ASN A 23 -7.00 -3.50 -18.56
CA ASN A 23 -6.34 -2.74 -19.63
C ASN A 23 -6.72 -1.25 -19.76
N PRO A 24 -7.99 -0.82 -19.62
CA PRO A 24 -8.33 0.61 -19.78
C PRO A 24 -7.71 1.53 -18.72
N ILE A 25 -7.28 0.99 -17.58
CA ILE A 25 -6.69 1.80 -16.50
C ILE A 25 -5.27 2.25 -16.86
N HIS A 26 -4.62 1.58 -17.80
CA HIS A 26 -3.35 2.04 -18.37
C HIS A 26 -3.49 3.30 -19.23
N GLN A 27 -4.70 3.61 -19.71
CA GLN A 27 -4.95 4.79 -20.54
C GLN A 27 -5.14 6.06 -19.71
N PHE A 28 -5.17 5.95 -18.37
CA PHE A 28 -5.25 7.12 -17.53
C PHE A 28 -4.00 8.00 -17.67
N PRO A 29 -4.16 9.32 -17.54
CA PRO A 29 -3.01 10.22 -17.64
C PRO A 29 -2.01 9.92 -16.51
N PRO A 30 -0.70 10.06 -16.78
CA PRO A 30 0.37 9.71 -15.83
C PRO A 30 0.27 10.48 -14.50
N PHE A 31 -0.36 11.66 -14.51
CA PHE A 31 -0.65 12.43 -13.31
C PHE A 31 -1.57 11.68 -12.33
N VAL A 32 -2.56 10.92 -12.81
CA VAL A 32 -3.48 10.16 -11.94
C VAL A 32 -2.72 9.06 -11.20
N HIS A 33 -1.85 8.33 -11.90
CA HIS A 33 -0.97 7.34 -11.29
C HIS A 33 -0.01 7.98 -10.28
N ALA A 34 0.53 9.17 -10.59
CA ALA A 34 1.40 9.91 -9.69
C ALA A 34 0.66 10.37 -8.41
N VAL A 35 -0.57 10.86 -8.53
CA VAL A 35 -1.39 11.29 -7.39
C VAL A 35 -1.76 10.11 -6.51
N VAL A 36 -2.33 9.03 -7.09
CA VAL A 36 -2.75 7.85 -6.33
C VAL A 36 -1.55 7.17 -5.69
N GLY A 37 -0.50 6.91 -6.48
CA GLY A 37 0.72 6.28 -5.98
C GLY A 37 1.45 7.16 -4.96
N GLY A 38 1.45 8.47 -5.15
CA GLY A 38 2.02 9.43 -4.19
C GLY A 38 1.28 9.44 -2.86
N LEU A 39 -0.05 9.43 -2.88
CA LEU A 39 -0.90 9.37 -1.69
C LEU A 39 -0.68 8.06 -0.92
N VAL A 40 -0.68 6.93 -1.63
CA VAL A 40 -0.41 5.59 -1.07
C VAL A 40 1.00 5.52 -0.47
N THR A 41 2.01 6.08 -1.15
CA THR A 41 3.39 6.12 -0.65
C THR A 41 3.52 7.01 0.58
N ALA A 42 2.90 8.19 0.58
CA ALA A 42 2.90 9.10 1.71
C ALA A 42 2.21 8.48 2.94
N ALA A 43 1.10 7.77 2.74
CA ALA A 43 0.42 7.02 3.80
C ALA A 43 1.32 5.90 4.36
N GLY A 44 2.04 5.16 3.51
CA GLY A 44 3.02 4.17 3.92
C GLY A 44 4.20 4.79 4.70
N ALA A 45 4.71 5.93 4.24
CA ALA A 45 5.76 6.70 4.92
C ALA A 45 5.33 7.14 6.30
N TRP A 46 4.13 7.69 6.41
CA TRP A 46 3.55 8.07 7.68
C TRP A 46 3.42 6.85 8.62
N ASN A 47 2.98 5.71 8.10
CA ASN A 47 2.81 4.49 8.90
C ASN A 47 4.15 3.96 9.44
N VAL A 48 5.22 4.02 8.65
CA VAL A 48 6.57 3.58 9.05
C VAL A 48 7.25 4.59 9.96
N PHE A 49 7.40 5.84 9.49
CA PHE A 49 8.23 6.83 10.17
C PHE A 49 7.56 7.43 11.40
N TRP A 50 6.23 7.53 11.44
CA TRP A 50 5.53 8.11 12.58
C TRP A 50 4.99 7.04 13.54
N TYR A 51 4.23 6.06 13.03
CA TYR A 51 3.58 5.10 13.92
C TYR A 51 4.52 3.98 14.38
N ALA A 52 5.16 3.30 13.42
CA ALA A 52 6.01 2.16 13.73
C ALA A 52 7.19 2.57 14.60
N SER A 53 7.86 3.69 14.30
CA SER A 53 8.98 4.23 15.10
C SER A 53 8.63 4.44 16.59
N ARG A 54 7.38 4.79 16.90
CA ARG A 54 6.90 5.00 18.28
C ARG A 54 6.44 3.73 18.97
N HIS A 55 6.22 2.65 18.22
CA HIS A 55 5.57 1.42 18.70
C HIS A 55 6.31 0.15 18.28
N LEU A 56 7.61 0.21 17.98
CA LEU A 56 8.41 -0.91 17.42
C LEU A 56 8.33 -2.21 18.24
N MET A 57 8.17 -2.11 19.56
CA MET A 57 8.09 -3.27 20.47
C MET A 57 6.68 -3.87 20.58
N THR A 58 5.69 -3.29 19.91
CA THR A 58 4.31 -3.77 19.93
C THR A 58 3.94 -4.47 18.63
N PHE A 59 3.02 -5.43 18.72
CA PHE A 59 2.46 -6.11 17.55
C PHE A 59 1.92 -5.12 16.52
N TRP A 60 1.23 -4.06 16.97
CA TRP A 60 0.66 -3.03 16.11
C TRP A 60 1.72 -2.17 15.41
N GLY A 61 2.82 -1.85 16.08
CA GLY A 61 3.93 -1.12 15.46
C GLY A 61 4.66 -1.96 14.42
N LEU A 62 4.88 -3.26 14.67
CA LEU A 62 5.43 -4.18 13.66
C LEU A 62 4.49 -4.33 12.45
N ALA A 63 3.18 -4.49 12.70
CA ALA A 63 2.19 -4.56 11.63
C ALA A 63 2.15 -3.26 10.80
N ALA A 64 2.31 -2.10 11.43
CA ALA A 64 2.41 -0.82 10.75
C ALA A 64 3.70 -0.67 9.91
N LEU A 65 4.81 -1.19 10.41
CA LEU A 65 6.07 -1.23 9.66
C LEU A 65 5.91 -2.05 8.38
N VAL A 66 5.44 -3.30 8.51
CA VAL A 66 5.28 -4.23 7.39
C VAL A 66 4.28 -3.68 6.38
N SER A 67 3.11 -3.22 6.84
CA SER A 67 2.09 -2.67 5.95
C SER A 67 2.50 -1.33 5.32
N GLY A 68 3.27 -0.50 6.01
CA GLY A 68 3.76 0.75 5.46
C GLY A 68 4.87 0.56 4.41
N ILE A 69 5.77 -0.40 4.60
CA ILE A 69 6.73 -0.83 3.57
C ILE A 69 5.97 -1.37 2.36
N ALA A 70 4.97 -2.23 2.58
CA ALA A 70 4.15 -2.77 1.50
C ALA A 70 3.43 -1.65 0.73
N LEU A 71 2.83 -0.67 1.43
CA LEU A 71 2.21 0.51 0.83
C LEU A 71 3.19 1.32 -0.02
N MET A 72 4.42 1.56 0.46
CA MET A 72 5.44 2.26 -0.31
C MET A 72 5.81 1.52 -1.59
N LEU A 73 6.00 0.19 -1.52
CA LEU A 73 6.30 -0.63 -2.69
C LEU A 73 5.13 -0.62 -3.69
N THR A 74 3.89 -0.71 -3.21
CA THR A 74 2.69 -0.61 -4.05
C THR A 74 2.57 0.77 -4.69
N GLY A 75 2.79 1.85 -3.94
CA GLY A 75 2.78 3.21 -4.47
C GLY A 75 3.86 3.42 -5.53
N PHE A 76 5.08 2.94 -5.29
CA PHE A 76 6.17 2.99 -6.29
C PHE A 76 5.81 2.21 -7.57
N TYR A 77 5.21 1.02 -7.42
CA TYR A 77 4.72 0.23 -8.55
C TYR A 77 3.64 0.98 -9.35
N ILE A 78 2.73 1.70 -8.69
CA ILE A 78 1.70 2.51 -9.33
C ILE A 78 2.32 3.68 -10.12
N ILE A 79 3.30 4.39 -9.54
CA ILE A 79 3.91 5.58 -10.17
C ILE A 79 4.79 5.20 -11.37
N LYS A 80 5.63 4.18 -11.22
CA LYS A 80 6.68 3.82 -12.20
C LYS A 80 6.56 2.38 -12.67
N ARG A 81 5.38 1.96 -13.13
CA ARG A 81 5.14 0.59 -13.61
C ARG A 81 6.12 0.16 -14.72
N ASP A 82 6.30 0.99 -15.75
CA ASP A 82 7.11 0.60 -16.92
C ASP A 82 8.60 0.62 -16.61
N ALA A 83 9.03 1.57 -15.78
CA ALA A 83 10.40 1.69 -15.31
C ALA A 83 10.72 0.85 -14.06
N SER A 84 9.77 0.08 -13.51
CA SER A 84 10.04 -0.70 -12.30
C SER A 84 10.91 -1.91 -12.66
N PRO A 85 11.99 -2.17 -11.89
CA PRO A 85 12.82 -3.36 -12.09
C PRO A 85 11.97 -4.64 -12.03
N THR A 86 12.38 -5.65 -12.79
CA THR A 86 11.70 -6.97 -12.85
C THR A 86 11.51 -7.59 -11.47
N LEU A 87 12.45 -7.37 -10.55
CA LEU A 87 12.32 -7.75 -9.13
C LEU A 87 11.04 -7.20 -8.49
N ILE A 88 10.75 -5.90 -8.66
CA ILE A 88 9.54 -5.29 -8.09
C ILE A 88 8.31 -5.93 -8.71
N LYS A 89 8.25 -6.08 -10.03
CA LYS A 89 7.11 -6.71 -10.73
C LYS A 89 6.85 -8.15 -10.24
N THR A 90 7.91 -8.91 -9.97
CA THR A 90 7.84 -10.29 -9.47
C THR A 90 7.37 -10.36 -8.02
N ILE A 91 7.82 -9.45 -7.15
CA ILE A 91 7.40 -9.42 -5.75
C ILE A 91 6.05 -8.72 -5.54
N THR A 92 5.59 -7.88 -6.49
CA THR A 92 4.30 -7.18 -6.42
C THR A 92 3.13 -8.08 -5.98
N PRO A 93 2.90 -9.28 -6.54
CA PRO A 93 1.81 -10.15 -6.06
C PRO A 93 1.94 -10.52 -4.58
N VAL A 94 3.17 -10.76 -4.09
CA VAL A 94 3.43 -11.04 -2.67
C VAL A 94 3.17 -9.80 -1.82
N VAL A 95 3.65 -8.63 -2.28
CA VAL A 95 3.40 -7.34 -1.61
C VAL A 95 1.90 -7.06 -1.48
N LEU A 96 1.14 -7.27 -2.55
CA LEU A 96 -0.32 -7.08 -2.54
C LEU A 96 -1.02 -8.07 -1.61
N LEU A 97 -0.57 -9.32 -1.54
CA LEU A 97 -1.11 -10.31 -0.61
C LEU A 97 -0.85 -9.90 0.84
N VAL A 98 0.38 -9.49 1.17
CA VAL A 98 0.73 -8.99 2.51
C VAL A 98 -0.14 -7.79 2.88
N LEU A 99 -0.30 -6.85 1.94
CA LEU A 99 -1.09 -5.65 2.11
C LEU A 99 -2.59 -5.97 2.32
N PHE A 100 -3.12 -6.98 1.63
CA PHE A 100 -4.46 -7.52 1.84
C PHE A 100 -4.65 -8.11 3.24
N VAL A 101 -3.71 -8.94 3.69
CA VAL A 101 -3.76 -9.54 5.05
C VAL A 101 -3.69 -8.44 6.11
N CYS A 102 -2.82 -7.45 5.95
CA CYS A 102 -2.76 -6.30 6.85
C CYS A 102 -4.06 -5.50 6.85
N MET A 103 -4.66 -5.26 5.68
CA MET A 103 -5.95 -4.57 5.55
C MET A 103 -7.06 -5.32 6.31
N MET A 104 -7.13 -6.65 6.16
CA MET A 104 -8.06 -7.50 6.89
C MET A 104 -7.85 -7.43 8.41
N LEU A 105 -6.60 -7.55 8.86
CA LEU A 105 -6.25 -7.44 10.29
C LEU A 105 -6.68 -6.10 10.90
N TYR A 106 -6.39 -4.99 10.21
CA TYR A 106 -6.78 -3.66 10.65
C TYR A 106 -8.30 -3.49 10.61
N GLY A 107 -8.96 -3.92 9.54
CA GLY A 107 -10.41 -3.81 9.37
C GLY A 107 -11.20 -4.57 10.44
N ILE A 108 -10.82 -5.82 10.73
CA ILE A 108 -11.44 -6.63 11.79
C ILE A 108 -11.27 -5.97 13.15
N THR A 109 -10.08 -5.43 13.42
CA THR A 109 -9.81 -4.77 14.70
C THR A 109 -10.63 -3.50 14.85
N ILE A 110 -10.76 -2.70 13.79
CA ILE A 110 -11.61 -1.50 13.79
C ILE A 110 -13.08 -1.87 14.00
N TYR A 111 -13.56 -2.96 13.38
CA TYR A 111 -14.95 -3.42 13.55
C TYR A 111 -15.25 -3.91 14.97
N ARG A 112 -14.24 -4.44 15.68
CA ARG A 112 -14.38 -4.94 17.05
C ARG A 112 -14.15 -3.88 18.14
N LEU A 113 -13.74 -2.66 17.76
CA LEU A 113 -13.61 -1.51 18.66
C LEU A 113 -14.94 -0.77 18.79
#